data_AF-A0A6A6L1V0-F1
#
_entry.id   AF-A0A6A6L1V0-F1
#
_cell.length_a   1.000
_cell.length_b   1.000
_cell.length_c   1.000
_cell.angle_alpha   90.00
_cell.angle_beta   90.00
_cell.angle_gamma   90.00
#
_symmetry.space_group_name_H-M   'P 1'
#
loop_
_entity.id
_entity.type
_entity.pdbx_description
1 polymer ?
#
loop_
_entity_poly.entity_id
_entity_poly.type
_entity_poly.pdbx_seq_one_letter_code
_entity_poly.pdbx_strand_id
1 'polypeptide(L)'
;MGSEKSGQRAVEIRFQESSLPCQTIARQNLWPPWLWRSQTGTQKSPGVDQLVFNWIDLSPLGPLVDSVMDSIDKSLHFLLPDGERRGSSCEEDHFLCLQHEAGHFLVGYLLGALPKRYTVPSVEELRDGNFEGGKVEFLGFEFLRETLNNFSCIILGGLVMEHLVFGDSEGHYSDVDKEQLDKALKWLGFSNSKANFQVRWAALNTVFVLCRHHKARLKLVEAMAQWQSVGFCIDAIENAIDGRQI
;
A
#
# COMPACT_ATOMS: atom_id res chain seq x y z
N MET A 1 21.09 8.42 -43.70
CA MET A 1 20.76 9.60 -42.85
C MET A 1 19.25 9.77 -42.88
N GLY A 2 18.49 9.76 -41.79
CA GLY A 2 18.83 9.65 -40.38
C GLY A 2 17.72 8.90 -39.63
N SER A 3 18.13 8.27 -38.52
CA SER A 3 17.23 7.70 -37.52
C SER A 3 16.92 8.81 -36.52
N GLU A 4 15.67 9.22 -36.46
CA GLU A 4 15.16 10.05 -35.36
C GLU A 4 14.86 9.11 -34.18
N LYS A 5 15.70 9.19 -33.15
CA LYS A 5 15.41 8.63 -31.83
C LYS A 5 14.48 9.61 -31.13
N SER A 6 13.23 9.21 -30.86
CA SER A 6 12.39 9.97 -29.93
C SER A 6 12.91 9.75 -28.51
N GLY A 7 13.46 10.80 -27.93
CA GLY A 7 13.82 10.82 -26.51
C GLY A 7 12.56 11.00 -25.69
N GLN A 8 12.20 9.98 -24.89
CA GLN A 8 11.24 10.13 -23.80
C GLN A 8 11.87 11.07 -22.75
N ARG A 9 11.23 12.22 -22.51
CA ARG A 9 11.57 13.09 -21.39
C ARG A 9 11.04 12.46 -20.11
N ALA A 10 11.92 12.18 -19.16
CA ALA A 10 11.53 11.91 -17.79
C ALA A 10 10.78 13.14 -17.24
N VAL A 11 9.53 12.94 -16.82
CA VAL A 11 8.76 13.93 -16.06
C VAL A 11 9.28 13.86 -14.63
N GLU A 12 9.89 14.94 -14.16
CA GLU A 12 10.38 15.06 -12.79
C GLU A 12 9.19 15.28 -11.85
N ILE A 13 8.64 14.18 -11.32
CA ILE A 13 7.57 14.22 -10.31
C ILE A 13 8.19 14.77 -9.02
N ARG A 14 7.89 16.04 -8.70
CA ARG A 14 8.26 16.62 -7.40
C ARG A 14 7.41 15.99 -6.31
N PHE A 15 8.02 15.10 -5.52
CA PHE A 15 7.45 14.66 -4.25
C PHE A 15 7.37 15.87 -3.31
N GLN A 16 6.16 16.42 -3.14
CA GLN A 16 5.91 17.41 -2.10
C GLN A 16 6.06 16.69 -0.75
N GLU A 17 7.06 17.07 0.04
CA GLU A 17 7.15 16.67 1.45
C GLU A 17 5.97 17.31 2.21
N SER A 18 4.81 16.67 2.20
CA SER A 18 3.72 17.07 3.08
C SER A 18 4.12 16.74 4.53
N SER A 19 3.94 17.73 5.41
CA SER A 19 4.20 17.64 6.84
C SER A 19 3.14 16.75 7.52
N LEU A 20 3.15 15.45 7.18
CA LEU A 20 2.26 14.46 7.75
C LEU A 20 2.81 13.94 9.09
N PRO A 21 1.93 13.52 10.01
CA PRO A 21 2.33 12.98 11.32
C PRO A 21 3.32 11.80 11.25
N CYS A 22 3.37 11.02 10.14
CA CYS A 22 4.38 9.96 9.98
C CYS A 22 5.83 10.51 10.08
N GLN A 23 6.13 11.74 9.63
CA GLN A 23 7.49 12.30 9.72
C GLN A 23 7.88 12.61 11.16
N THR A 24 6.93 13.08 11.98
CA THR A 24 7.13 13.38 13.39
C THR A 24 7.34 12.11 14.22
N ILE A 25 6.61 11.02 13.89
CA ILE A 25 6.73 9.72 14.57
C ILE A 25 8.04 9.01 14.19
N ALA A 26 8.48 9.10 12.93
CA ALA A 26 9.76 8.55 12.48
C ALA A 26 10.99 9.21 13.15
N ARG A 27 10.87 10.45 13.64
CA ARG A 27 11.96 11.21 14.28
C ARG A 27 12.20 10.87 15.76
N GLN A 28 11.29 10.17 16.44
CA GLN A 28 11.36 10.03 17.90
C GLN A 28 12.24 8.87 18.44
N ASN A 29 12.93 8.08 17.59
CA ASN A 29 13.85 7.01 18.03
C ASN A 29 13.29 6.12 19.17
N LEU A 30 11.98 5.85 19.18
CA LEU A 30 11.32 5.01 20.20
C LEU A 30 11.56 3.51 19.99
N TRP A 31 12.58 3.10 19.23
CA TRP A 31 12.77 1.71 18.81
C TRP A 31 13.98 1.05 19.47
N PRO A 32 13.81 -0.13 20.10
CA PRO A 32 14.92 -0.84 20.72
C PRO A 32 15.98 -1.29 19.70
N PRO A 33 17.29 -1.15 19.99
CA PRO A 33 18.38 -1.50 19.08
C PRO A 33 18.46 -2.98 18.65
N TRP A 34 17.77 -3.89 19.35
CA TRP A 34 17.78 -5.32 19.05
C TRP A 34 16.88 -5.71 17.86
N LEU A 35 16.04 -4.79 17.37
CA LEU A 35 15.31 -4.98 16.12
C LEU A 35 16.20 -4.77 14.86
N TRP A 36 17.46 -4.33 15.05
CA TRP A 36 18.43 -4.04 13.98
C TRP A 36 19.54 -5.10 13.83
N ARG A 37 19.61 -6.10 14.71
CA ARG A 37 20.75 -7.03 14.72
C ARG A 37 20.47 -8.22 13.81
N SER A 38 21.13 -8.23 12.65
CA SER A 38 21.30 -9.40 11.78
C SER A 38 21.63 -10.62 12.64
N GLN A 39 20.72 -11.60 12.66
CA GLN A 39 21.05 -12.93 13.16
C GLN A 39 21.83 -13.65 12.06
N THR A 40 23.15 -13.53 12.09
CA THR A 40 24.04 -14.50 11.44
C THR A 40 23.99 -15.79 12.25
N GLY A 41 23.10 -16.70 11.89
CA GLY A 41 23.01 -18.01 12.51
C GLY A 41 21.75 -18.74 12.11
N THR A 42 21.92 -19.83 11.37
CA THR A 42 20.88 -20.78 10.97
C THR A 42 19.83 -21.04 12.06
N GLN A 43 18.65 -20.45 11.91
CA GLN A 43 17.42 -20.94 12.54
C GLN A 43 16.28 -20.95 11.53
N LYS A 44 15.50 -22.01 11.64
CA LYS A 44 14.35 -22.38 10.81
C LYS A 44 13.41 -21.20 10.58
N SER A 45 12.86 -21.14 9.36
CA SER A 45 11.76 -20.27 8.97
C SER A 45 10.67 -20.23 10.05
N PRO A 46 10.34 -19.05 10.61
CA PRO A 46 9.19 -18.93 11.47
C PRO A 46 7.93 -19.01 10.59
N GLY A 47 6.97 -19.83 11.03
CA GLY A 47 5.69 -20.03 10.35
C GLY A 47 4.86 -18.74 10.26
N VAL A 48 3.96 -18.74 9.28
CA VAL A 48 3.23 -17.62 8.66
C VAL A 48 2.19 -16.91 9.56
N ASP A 49 2.20 -17.13 10.89
CA ASP A 49 1.11 -16.69 11.78
C ASP A 49 1.46 -15.63 12.83
N GLN A 50 2.51 -14.81 12.65
CA GLN A 50 2.91 -13.86 13.68
C GLN A 50 3.11 -12.42 13.19
N LEU A 51 1.99 -11.74 12.91
CA LEU A 51 1.91 -10.30 13.14
C LEU A 51 1.85 -10.06 14.67
N VAL A 52 3.00 -10.16 15.33
CA VAL A 52 3.13 -9.84 16.76
C VAL A 52 3.60 -8.39 16.88
N PHE A 53 2.64 -7.46 16.79
CA PHE A 53 2.85 -6.05 17.19
C PHE A 53 2.35 -5.76 18.60
N ASN A 54 2.04 -6.80 19.40
CA ASN A 54 1.46 -6.72 20.74
C ASN A 54 2.30 -5.98 21.81
N TRP A 55 3.46 -5.43 21.48
CA TRP A 55 4.40 -4.84 22.43
C TRP A 55 4.81 -3.40 22.12
N ILE A 56 4.28 -2.79 21.05
CA ILE A 56 4.53 -1.38 20.73
C ILE A 56 3.29 -0.59 21.13
N ASP A 57 3.47 0.51 21.87
CA ASP A 57 2.38 1.44 22.13
C ASP A 57 1.98 2.15 20.83
N LEU A 58 0.88 1.72 20.23
CA LEU A 58 0.32 2.30 19.00
C LEU A 58 -0.68 3.42 19.29
N SER A 59 -0.88 3.81 20.55
CA SER A 59 -1.75 4.93 20.95
C SER A 59 -1.45 6.23 20.19
N PRO A 60 -0.19 6.59 19.86
CA PRO A 60 0.11 7.78 19.05
C PRO A 60 -0.46 7.74 17.63
N LEU A 61 -0.75 6.54 17.10
CA LEU A 61 -1.39 6.37 15.79
C LEU A 61 -2.91 6.43 15.87
N GLY A 62 -3.51 6.44 17.07
CA GLY A 62 -4.97 6.41 17.27
C GLY A 62 -5.73 7.42 16.40
N PRO A 63 -5.43 8.73 16.48
CA PRO A 63 -6.11 9.74 15.66
C PRO A 63 -5.94 9.54 14.15
N LEU A 64 -4.76 9.06 13.72
CA LEU A 64 -4.50 8.76 12.31
C LEU A 64 -5.32 7.55 11.85
N VAL A 65 -5.38 6.51 12.67
CA VAL A 65 -6.13 5.29 12.38
C VAL A 65 -7.62 5.57 12.36
N ASP A 66 -8.13 6.39 13.28
CA ASP A 66 -9.54 6.80 13.27
C ASP A 66 -9.86 7.60 11.99
N SER A 67 -8.99 8.52 11.58
CA SER A 67 -9.12 9.25 10.30
C SER A 67 -9.09 8.32 9.08
N VAL A 68 -8.16 7.35 9.07
CA VAL A 68 -8.07 6.32 8.03
C VAL A 68 -9.33 5.46 8.00
N MET A 69 -9.87 5.09 9.16
CA MET A 69 -11.10 4.30 9.26
C MET A 69 -12.32 5.08 8.78
N ASP A 70 -12.46 6.35 9.13
CA ASP A 70 -13.54 7.20 8.61
C ASP A 70 -13.50 7.29 7.08
N SER A 71 -12.30 7.33 6.53
CA SER A 71 -12.06 7.39 5.09
C SER A 71 -12.35 6.06 4.39
N ILE A 72 -11.88 4.94 4.97
CA ILE A 72 -12.19 3.58 4.51
C ILE A 72 -13.70 3.33 4.59
N ASP A 73 -14.38 3.70 5.68
CA ASP A 73 -15.82 3.49 5.84
C ASP A 73 -16.62 4.29 4.80
N LYS A 74 -16.25 5.54 4.51
CA LYS A 74 -16.84 6.30 3.39
C LYS A 74 -16.61 5.57 2.06
N SER A 75 -15.39 5.13 1.82
CA SER A 75 -15.00 4.36 0.64
C SER A 75 -15.76 3.02 0.52
N LEU A 76 -16.11 2.38 1.63
CA LEU A 76 -16.85 1.11 1.69
C LEU A 76 -18.37 1.30 1.55
N HIS A 77 -18.91 2.43 2.01
CA HIS A 77 -20.35 2.72 1.98
C HIS A 77 -20.82 3.42 0.69
N PHE A 78 -19.92 3.85 -0.20
CA PHE A 78 -20.28 4.47 -1.48
C PHE A 78 -20.62 3.44 -2.56
N LEU A 79 -21.88 3.00 -2.56
CA LEU A 79 -22.59 2.55 -3.76
C LEU A 79 -23.72 3.56 -4.04
N LEU A 80 -23.42 4.74 -4.58
CA LEU A 80 -24.43 5.65 -5.12
C LEU A 80 -23.91 6.40 -6.36
N PRO A 81 -24.83 6.74 -7.30
CA PRO A 81 -24.54 7.01 -8.70
C PRO A 81 -23.89 8.38 -8.91
N ASP A 82 -22.92 8.44 -9.83
CA ASP A 82 -22.39 9.64 -10.46
C ASP A 82 -22.25 10.84 -9.52
N GLY A 83 -21.41 10.70 -8.49
CA GLY A 83 -20.90 11.86 -7.75
C GLY A 83 -20.07 12.72 -8.68
N GLU A 84 -20.38 14.02 -8.75
CA GLU A 84 -19.64 15.02 -9.52
C GLU A 84 -18.14 14.81 -9.35
N ARG A 85 -17.52 14.40 -10.47
CA ARG A 85 -16.08 14.24 -10.62
C ARG A 85 -15.45 15.53 -10.11
N ARG A 86 -14.84 15.50 -8.92
CA ARG A 86 -13.89 16.55 -8.52
C ARG A 86 -12.93 16.62 -9.70
N GLY A 87 -12.73 17.80 -10.29
CA GLY A 87 -11.99 17.95 -11.53
C GLY A 87 -10.51 17.61 -11.36
N SER A 88 -10.18 16.34 -11.13
CA SER A 88 -8.84 15.82 -11.08
C SER A 88 -8.31 15.71 -12.50
N SER A 89 -7.04 16.04 -12.66
CA SER A 89 -6.33 15.81 -13.91
C SER A 89 -5.95 14.33 -14.05
N CYS A 90 -5.73 13.85 -15.27
CA CYS A 90 -5.22 12.50 -15.50
C CYS A 90 -3.86 12.25 -14.81
N GLU A 91 -3.09 13.30 -14.53
CA GLU A 91 -1.83 13.20 -13.78
C GLU A 91 -2.06 12.91 -12.29
N GLU A 92 -3.08 13.55 -11.69
CA GLU A 92 -3.48 13.30 -10.30
C GLU A 92 -4.06 11.90 -10.16
N ASP A 93 -4.91 11.46 -11.11
CA ASP A 93 -5.47 10.12 -11.14
C ASP A 93 -4.37 9.05 -11.28
N HIS A 94 -3.39 9.29 -12.16
CA HIS A 94 -2.22 8.42 -12.32
C HIS A 94 -1.42 8.32 -11.03
N PHE A 95 -1.12 9.46 -10.40
CA PHE A 95 -0.37 9.49 -9.17
C PHE A 95 -1.12 8.82 -8.02
N LEU A 96 -2.43 9.01 -7.91
CA LEU A 96 -3.27 8.34 -6.93
C LEU A 96 -3.24 6.82 -7.12
N CYS A 97 -3.47 6.34 -8.33
CA CYS A 97 -3.40 4.91 -8.66
C CYS A 97 -1.99 4.33 -8.37
N LEU A 98 -0.93 5.05 -8.72
CA LEU A 98 0.44 4.63 -8.43
C LEU A 98 0.69 4.45 -6.92
N GLN A 99 0.25 5.40 -6.10
CA GLN A 99 0.34 5.29 -4.64
C GLN A 99 -0.50 4.13 -4.12
N HIS A 100 -1.70 3.94 -4.66
CA HIS A 100 -2.59 2.84 -4.33
C HIS A 100 -1.92 1.48 -4.53
N GLU A 101 -1.42 1.23 -5.74
CA GLU A 101 -0.77 -0.04 -6.07
C GLU A 101 0.53 -0.25 -5.28
N ALA A 102 1.30 0.82 -5.04
CA ALA A 102 2.49 0.74 -4.19
C ALA A 102 2.15 0.35 -2.74
N GLY A 103 0.97 0.76 -2.25
CA GLY A 103 0.44 0.37 -0.95
C GLY A 103 0.22 -1.14 -0.84
N HIS A 104 -0.52 -1.72 -1.80
CA HIS A 104 -0.70 -3.17 -1.89
C HIS A 104 0.63 -3.90 -2.00
N PHE A 105 1.48 -3.48 -2.94
CA PHE A 105 2.77 -4.11 -3.23
C PHE A 105 3.65 -4.18 -1.99
N LEU A 106 3.89 -3.02 -1.33
CA LEU A 106 4.79 -2.94 -0.19
C LEU A 106 4.30 -3.78 0.98
N VAL A 107 3.00 -3.67 1.30
CA VAL A 107 2.40 -4.42 2.42
C VAL A 107 2.45 -5.91 2.14
N GLY A 108 2.09 -6.35 0.94
CA GLY A 108 2.14 -7.76 0.58
C GLY A 108 3.55 -8.33 0.65
N TYR A 109 4.52 -7.65 0.05
CA TYR A 109 5.92 -8.09 0.08
C TYR A 109 6.44 -8.21 1.53
N LEU A 110 6.18 -7.22 2.39
CA LEU A 110 6.62 -7.25 3.80
C LEU A 110 5.89 -8.29 4.65
N LEU A 111 4.67 -8.69 4.27
CA LEU A 111 3.90 -9.76 4.91
C LEU A 111 4.19 -11.15 4.32
N GLY A 112 5.16 -11.25 3.41
CA GLY A 112 5.62 -12.51 2.83
C GLY A 112 4.83 -12.97 1.61
N ALA A 113 3.92 -12.15 1.07
CA ALA A 113 3.26 -12.39 -0.21
C ALA A 113 4.15 -11.83 -1.33
N LEU A 114 4.73 -12.70 -2.16
CA LEU A 114 5.65 -12.28 -3.21
C LEU A 114 4.87 -11.67 -4.40
N PRO A 115 5.09 -10.38 -4.75
CA PRO A 115 4.48 -9.81 -5.95
C PRO A 115 4.99 -10.53 -7.21
N LYS A 116 4.06 -10.86 -8.11
CA LYS A 116 4.31 -11.50 -9.39
C LYS A 116 4.39 -10.48 -10.51
N ARG A 117 3.43 -9.55 -10.52
CA ARG A 117 3.24 -8.50 -11.54
C ARG A 117 2.53 -7.32 -10.90
N TYR A 118 2.74 -6.15 -11.47
CA TYR A 118 1.89 -5.00 -11.20
C TYR A 118 1.60 -4.27 -12.52
N THR A 119 0.48 -3.55 -12.54
CA THR A 119 0.08 -2.66 -13.63
C THR A 119 -0.44 -1.38 -13.01
N VAL A 120 -0.05 -0.24 -13.56
CA VAL A 120 -0.64 1.07 -13.29
C VAL A 120 -1.00 1.62 -14.68
N PRO A 121 -2.14 2.30 -14.88
CA PRO A 121 -2.43 2.92 -16.18
C PRO A 121 -1.53 4.14 -16.40
N SER A 122 -1.07 4.35 -17.62
CA SER A 122 -0.38 5.59 -18.02
C SER A 122 -1.34 6.79 -18.05
N VAL A 123 -0.80 8.01 -18.02
CA VAL A 123 -1.60 9.25 -18.12
C VAL A 123 -2.37 9.29 -19.45
N GLU A 124 -1.79 8.74 -20.51
CA GLU A 124 -2.44 8.60 -21.82
C GLU A 124 -3.63 7.64 -21.77
N GLU A 125 -3.48 6.47 -21.16
CA GLU A 125 -4.56 5.47 -21.03
C GLU A 125 -5.73 6.01 -20.18
N LEU A 126 -5.43 6.76 -19.12
CA LEU A 126 -6.43 7.45 -18.31
C LEU A 126 -7.20 8.50 -19.12
N ARG A 127 -6.48 9.32 -19.89
CA ARG A 127 -7.08 10.37 -20.74
C ARG A 127 -7.98 9.80 -21.83
N ASP A 128 -7.57 8.67 -22.40
CA ASP A 128 -8.30 8.02 -23.49
C ASP A 128 -9.45 7.13 -22.97
N GLY A 129 -9.59 6.99 -21.65
CA GLY A 129 -10.66 6.22 -20.99
C GLY A 129 -10.57 4.70 -21.20
N ASN A 130 -9.42 4.20 -21.64
CA ASN A 130 -9.22 2.81 -22.07
C ASN A 130 -8.39 2.02 -21.04
N PHE A 131 -8.76 2.05 -19.77
CA PHE A 131 -8.00 1.37 -18.73
C PHE A 131 -8.91 0.64 -17.72
N GLU A 132 -8.43 -0.49 -17.19
CA GLU A 132 -9.17 -1.36 -16.24
C GLU A 132 -8.77 -1.12 -14.77
N GLY A 133 -8.03 -0.04 -14.51
CA GLY A 133 -7.46 0.30 -13.19
C GLY A 133 -6.03 -0.21 -13.00
N GLY A 134 -5.45 0.14 -11.85
CA GLY A 134 -4.20 -0.47 -11.37
C GLY A 134 -4.44 -1.86 -10.79
N LYS A 135 -3.37 -2.65 -10.70
CA LYS A 135 -3.42 -3.98 -10.05
C LYS A 135 -2.06 -4.45 -9.60
N VAL A 136 -1.99 -5.09 -8.43
CA VAL A 136 -0.87 -5.96 -8.02
C VAL A 136 -1.31 -7.42 -7.95
N GLU A 137 -0.59 -8.30 -8.65
CA GLU A 137 -0.80 -9.76 -8.59
C GLU A 137 0.25 -10.39 -7.68
N PHE A 138 -0.17 -11.23 -6.74
CA PHE A 138 0.74 -11.96 -5.85
C PHE A 138 0.77 -13.44 -6.18
N LEU A 139 1.90 -14.09 -5.95
CA LEU A 139 2.02 -15.55 -6.04
C LEU A 139 1.31 -16.22 -4.87
N GLY A 140 0.39 -17.14 -5.16
CA GLY A 140 -0.34 -17.90 -4.15
C GLY A 140 -1.30 -17.04 -3.31
N PHE A 141 -1.77 -15.91 -3.86
CA PHE A 141 -2.71 -15.02 -3.16
C PHE A 141 -4.01 -15.73 -2.74
N GLU A 142 -4.43 -16.72 -3.53
CA GLU A 142 -5.58 -17.57 -3.21
C GLU A 142 -5.43 -18.32 -1.88
N PHE A 143 -4.20 -18.66 -1.47
CA PHE A 143 -3.91 -19.34 -0.20
C PHE A 143 -3.80 -18.36 0.97
N LEU A 144 -3.49 -17.09 0.72
CA LEU A 144 -3.45 -16.05 1.75
C LEU A 144 -4.82 -15.79 2.39
N ARG A 145 -5.92 -16.17 1.73
CA ARG A 145 -7.26 -16.13 2.31
C ARG A 145 -7.39 -16.97 3.58
N GLU A 146 -6.59 -18.03 3.72
CA GLU A 146 -6.52 -18.85 4.93
C GLU A 146 -5.87 -18.08 6.09
N THR A 147 -5.01 -17.11 5.77
CA THR A 147 -4.41 -16.15 6.71
C THR A 147 -5.13 -14.79 6.61
N LEU A 148 -6.37 -14.75 7.11
CA LEU A 148 -7.25 -13.57 7.04
C LEU A 148 -6.55 -12.25 7.40
N ASN A 149 -5.63 -12.28 8.38
CA ASN A 149 -4.86 -11.11 8.81
C ASN A 149 -4.01 -10.50 7.68
N ASN A 150 -3.16 -11.30 7.04
CA ASN A 150 -2.29 -10.80 5.97
C ASN A 150 -3.12 -10.38 4.76
N PHE A 151 -4.14 -11.19 4.41
CA PHE A 151 -5.07 -10.86 3.35
C PHE A 151 -5.76 -9.51 3.58
N SER A 152 -6.32 -9.27 4.78
CA SER A 152 -6.95 -7.99 5.12
C SER A 152 -5.97 -6.82 5.05
N CYS A 153 -4.75 -6.97 5.56
CA CYS A 153 -3.74 -5.91 5.51
C CYS A 153 -3.35 -5.55 4.07
N ILE A 154 -3.16 -6.57 3.22
CA ILE A 154 -2.80 -6.38 1.81
C ILE A 154 -3.92 -5.67 1.07
N ILE A 155 -5.17 -6.12 1.22
CA ILE A 155 -6.34 -5.50 0.58
C ILE A 155 -6.56 -4.05 1.04
N LEU A 156 -6.29 -3.73 2.30
CA LEU A 156 -6.36 -2.36 2.78
C LEU A 156 -5.12 -1.52 2.42
N GLY A 157 -4.07 -2.14 1.87
CA GLY A 157 -2.80 -1.51 1.54
C GLY A 157 -2.97 -0.25 0.70
N GLY A 158 -3.72 -0.35 -0.41
CA GLY A 158 -3.96 0.79 -1.30
C GLY A 158 -4.78 1.91 -0.65
N LEU A 159 -5.91 1.58 0.00
CA LEU A 159 -6.76 2.58 0.66
C LEU A 159 -6.03 3.34 1.77
N VAL A 160 -5.31 2.61 2.63
CA VAL A 160 -4.51 3.25 3.69
C VAL A 160 -3.43 4.12 3.07
N MET A 161 -2.82 3.68 1.97
CA MET A 161 -1.78 4.46 1.29
C MET A 161 -2.33 5.74 0.66
N GLU A 162 -3.50 5.70 0.02
CA GLU A 162 -4.21 6.89 -0.45
C GLU A 162 -4.40 7.89 0.70
N HIS A 163 -4.98 7.43 1.82
CA HIS A 163 -5.22 8.30 2.97
C HIS A 163 -3.94 8.94 3.49
N LEU A 164 -2.87 8.15 3.59
CA LEU A 164 -1.58 8.65 4.07
C LEU A 164 -0.99 9.73 3.15
N VAL A 165 -1.26 9.71 1.84
CA VAL A 165 -0.70 10.68 0.89
C VAL A 165 -1.61 11.88 0.70
N PHE A 166 -2.92 11.66 0.55
CA PHE A 166 -3.90 12.67 0.15
C PHE A 166 -4.78 13.18 1.30
N GLY A 167 -4.77 12.51 2.44
CA GLY A 167 -5.64 12.82 3.59
C GLY A 167 -7.07 12.30 3.46
N ASP A 168 -7.40 11.63 2.36
CA ASP A 168 -8.64 10.90 2.14
C ASP A 168 -8.39 9.72 1.19
N SER A 169 -9.31 8.76 1.17
CA SER A 169 -9.32 7.54 0.38
C SER A 169 -10.59 7.57 -0.46
N GLU A 170 -10.43 7.91 -1.74
CA GLU A 170 -11.55 7.90 -2.68
C GLU A 170 -11.90 6.46 -3.08
N GLY A 171 -10.91 5.56 -3.01
CA GLY A 171 -11.11 4.14 -3.23
C GLY A 171 -11.54 3.76 -4.65
N HIS A 172 -11.40 4.67 -5.61
CA HIS A 172 -11.72 4.47 -7.02
C HIS A 172 -11.05 3.25 -7.65
N TYR A 173 -9.88 2.86 -7.15
CA TYR A 173 -9.09 1.73 -7.67
C TYR A 173 -9.20 0.47 -6.81
N SER A 174 -9.96 0.52 -5.72
CA SER A 174 -10.04 -0.57 -4.73
C SER A 174 -11.32 -1.41 -4.80
N ASP A 175 -12.24 -1.13 -5.72
CA ASP A 175 -13.56 -1.76 -5.70
C ASP A 175 -13.50 -3.29 -5.75
N VAL A 176 -12.59 -3.83 -6.57
CA VAL A 176 -12.36 -5.27 -6.70
C VAL A 176 -11.75 -5.86 -5.41
N ASP A 177 -10.88 -5.12 -4.74
CA ASP A 177 -10.21 -5.57 -3.53
C ASP A 177 -11.13 -5.46 -2.30
N LYS A 178 -11.92 -4.40 -2.19
CA LYS A 178 -13.00 -4.22 -1.20
C LYS A 178 -14.01 -5.36 -1.27
N GLU A 179 -14.50 -5.66 -2.47
CA GLU A 179 -15.48 -6.73 -2.68
C GLU A 179 -14.90 -8.10 -2.27
N GLN A 180 -13.61 -8.33 -2.55
CA GLN A 180 -12.94 -9.56 -2.13
C GLN A 180 -12.83 -9.71 -0.60
N LEU A 181 -12.59 -8.61 0.13
CA LEU A 181 -12.57 -8.61 1.60
C LEU A 181 -13.95 -8.84 2.20
N ASP A 182 -14.97 -8.13 1.72
CA ASP A 182 -16.35 -8.34 2.18
C ASP A 182 -16.84 -9.77 1.91
N LYS A 183 -16.58 -10.31 0.71
CA LYS A 183 -16.85 -11.72 0.37
C LYS A 183 -16.10 -12.68 1.29
N ALA A 184 -14.83 -12.42 1.61
CA ALA A 184 -14.04 -13.26 2.50
C ALA A 184 -14.65 -13.31 3.91
N LEU A 185 -14.98 -12.14 4.47
CA LEU A 185 -15.55 -12.01 5.82
C LEU A 185 -16.92 -12.68 5.91
N LYS A 186 -17.76 -12.50 4.90
CA LYS A 186 -19.08 -13.18 4.78
C LYS A 186 -18.94 -14.69 4.67
N TRP A 187 -18.02 -15.18 3.83
CA TRP A 187 -17.78 -16.62 3.67
C TRP A 187 -17.29 -17.28 4.96
N LEU A 188 -16.47 -16.57 5.75
CA LEU A 188 -16.03 -17.02 7.08
C LEU A 188 -17.11 -16.87 8.17
N GLY A 189 -18.31 -16.38 7.85
CA GLY A 189 -19.44 -16.27 8.77
C GLY A 189 -19.27 -15.19 9.83
N PHE A 190 -18.50 -14.13 9.56
CA PHE A 190 -18.28 -13.05 10.54
C PHE A 190 -19.55 -12.21 10.72
N SER A 191 -19.84 -11.83 11.97
CA SER A 191 -20.83 -10.78 12.24
C SER A 191 -20.29 -9.42 11.80
N ASN A 192 -21.18 -8.44 11.59
CA ASN A 192 -20.78 -7.06 11.27
C ASN A 192 -19.78 -6.48 12.29
N SER A 193 -19.96 -6.78 13.58
CA SER A 193 -19.04 -6.33 14.64
C SER A 193 -17.65 -6.96 14.53
N LYS A 194 -17.57 -8.23 14.18
CA LYS A 194 -16.30 -8.95 14.00
C LYS A 194 -15.59 -8.54 12.71
N ALA A 195 -16.36 -8.30 11.65
CA ALA A 195 -15.87 -7.73 10.40
C ALA A 195 -15.27 -6.34 10.63
N ASN A 196 -15.96 -5.46 11.35
CA ASN A 196 -15.44 -4.12 11.69
C ASN A 196 -14.14 -4.22 12.52
N PHE A 197 -14.10 -5.09 13.53
CA PHE A 197 -12.86 -5.33 14.29
C PHE A 197 -11.71 -5.78 13.39
N GLN A 198 -11.96 -6.69 12.43
CA GLN A 198 -10.95 -7.16 11.49
C GLN A 198 -10.45 -6.03 10.59
N VAL A 199 -11.35 -5.21 10.03
CA VAL A 199 -10.98 -4.07 9.17
C VAL A 199 -10.17 -3.06 9.96
N ARG A 200 -10.61 -2.68 11.18
CA ARG A 200 -9.87 -1.74 12.04
C ARG A 200 -8.51 -2.28 12.46
N TRP A 201 -8.43 -3.57 12.80
CA TRP A 201 -7.16 -4.22 13.11
C TRP A 201 -6.23 -4.19 11.89
N ALA A 202 -6.72 -4.54 10.71
CA ALA A 202 -5.91 -4.53 9.50
C ALA A 202 -5.46 -3.11 9.12
N ALA A 203 -6.35 -2.11 9.18
CA ALA A 203 -6.01 -0.72 8.92
C ALA A 203 -4.91 -0.22 9.85
N LEU A 204 -5.01 -0.48 11.16
CA LEU A 204 -3.96 -0.13 12.14
C LEU A 204 -2.60 -0.74 11.78
N ASN A 205 -2.58 -2.03 11.46
CA ASN A 205 -1.34 -2.74 11.11
C ASN A 205 -0.76 -2.25 9.78
N THR A 206 -1.60 -1.97 8.79
CA THR A 206 -1.19 -1.41 7.51
C THR A 206 -0.63 0.01 7.68
N VAL A 207 -1.28 0.88 8.45
CA VAL A 207 -0.75 2.22 8.81
C VAL A 207 0.63 2.09 9.44
N PHE A 208 0.78 1.17 10.39
CA PHE A 208 2.05 0.94 11.06
C PHE A 208 3.14 0.52 10.06
N VAL A 209 2.89 -0.49 9.23
CA VAL A 209 3.83 -0.97 8.20
C VAL A 209 4.22 0.17 7.25
N LEU A 210 3.24 0.88 6.71
CA LEU A 210 3.47 1.94 5.72
C LEU A 210 4.22 3.14 6.33
N CYS A 211 3.87 3.63 7.52
CA CYS A 211 4.62 4.70 8.18
C CYS A 211 6.04 4.24 8.55
N ARG A 212 6.20 3.01 9.10
CA ARG A 212 7.51 2.47 9.50
C ARG A 212 8.47 2.38 8.33
N HIS A 213 7.99 1.95 7.17
CA HIS A 213 8.78 1.75 5.97
C HIS A 213 8.63 2.90 4.95
N HIS A 214 8.45 4.13 5.43
CA HIS A 214 8.28 5.34 4.61
C HIS A 214 9.35 5.48 3.50
N LYS A 215 10.63 5.23 3.81
CA LYS A 215 11.70 5.34 2.80
C LYS A 215 11.57 4.30 1.68
N ALA A 216 11.28 3.05 2.05
CA ALA A 216 11.07 1.98 1.07
C ALA A 216 9.86 2.27 0.19
N ARG A 217 8.81 2.84 0.76
CA ARG A 217 7.62 3.30 0.06
C ARG A 217 7.93 4.33 -1.02
N LEU A 218 8.70 5.37 -0.69
CA LEU A 218 9.12 6.38 -1.68
C LEU A 218 9.94 5.75 -2.81
N LYS A 219 10.89 4.87 -2.48
CA LYS A 219 11.71 4.17 -3.48
C LYS A 219 10.92 3.23 -4.37
N LEU A 220 9.92 2.55 -3.81
CA LEU A 220 9.01 1.71 -4.57
C LEU A 220 8.19 2.54 -5.56
N VAL A 221 7.59 3.64 -5.10
CA VAL A 221 6.79 4.53 -5.96
C VAL A 221 7.65 5.10 -7.08
N GLU A 222 8.87 5.55 -6.79
CA GLU A 222 9.85 6.00 -7.81
C GLU A 222 10.11 4.91 -8.86
N ALA A 223 10.34 3.67 -8.43
CA ALA A 223 10.58 2.55 -9.33
C ALA A 223 9.34 2.21 -10.17
N MET A 224 8.15 2.19 -9.58
CA MET A 224 6.90 1.90 -10.28
C MET A 224 6.53 3.00 -11.29
N ALA A 225 6.76 4.27 -10.96
CA ALA A 225 6.56 5.40 -11.89
C ALA A 225 7.44 5.29 -13.14
N GLN A 226 8.61 4.66 -12.99
CA GLN A 226 9.55 4.39 -14.09
C GLN A 226 9.30 3.05 -14.77
N TRP A 227 8.20 2.36 -14.46
CA TRP A 227 7.81 1.08 -15.04
C TRP A 227 8.87 -0.01 -14.84
N GLN A 228 9.60 0.06 -13.72
CA GLN A 228 10.67 -0.89 -13.43
C GLN A 228 10.11 -2.29 -13.19
N SER A 229 10.92 -3.32 -13.43
CA SER A 229 10.50 -4.70 -13.17
C SER A 229 10.16 -4.94 -11.69
N VAL A 230 9.36 -5.97 -11.41
CA VAL A 230 9.05 -6.41 -10.04
C VAL A 230 10.33 -6.68 -9.24
N GLY A 231 11.34 -7.31 -9.85
CA GLY A 231 12.62 -7.58 -9.19
C GLY A 231 13.33 -6.30 -8.77
N PHE A 232 13.38 -5.30 -9.65
CA PHE A 232 13.96 -3.99 -9.32
C PHE A 232 13.18 -3.28 -8.20
N CYS A 233 11.85 -3.37 -8.20
CA CYS A 233 11.01 -2.82 -7.15
C CYS A 233 11.32 -3.46 -5.78
N ILE A 234 11.50 -4.79 -5.76
CA ILE A 234 11.91 -5.54 -4.55
C ILE A 234 13.30 -5.09 -4.10
N ASP A 235 14.28 -5.01 -5.00
CA ASP A 235 15.62 -4.53 -4.69
C ASP A 235 15.59 -3.11 -4.11
N ALA A 236 14.73 -2.22 -4.63
CA ALA A 236 14.57 -0.86 -4.13
C ALA A 236 14.00 -0.84 -2.70
N ILE A 237 13.04 -1.72 -2.39
CA ILE A 237 12.50 -1.89 -1.04
C ILE A 237 13.60 -2.40 -0.09
N GLU A 238 14.27 -3.50 -0.44
CA GLU A 238 15.29 -4.13 0.41
C GLU A 238 16.44 -3.17 0.73
N ASN A 239 16.96 -2.48 -0.30
CA ASN A 239 18.05 -1.49 -0.10
C ASN A 239 17.62 -0.33 0.80
N ALA A 240 16.38 0.15 0.67
CA ALA A 240 15.86 1.23 1.50
C ALA A 240 15.64 0.81 2.96
N ILE A 241 15.35 -0.47 3.22
CA ILE A 241 15.21 -1.04 4.58
C ILE A 241 16.58 -1.27 5.21
N ASP A 242 17.52 -1.84 4.46
CA ASP A 242 18.88 -2.14 4.92
C ASP A 242 19.75 -0.89 5.10
N GLY A 243 19.29 0.27 4.62
CA GLY A 243 20.03 1.52 4.66
C GLY A 243 21.21 1.58 3.69
N ARG A 244 21.24 0.69 2.69
CA ARG A 244 22.24 0.73 1.62
C ARG A 244 21.87 1.84 0.64
N GLN A 245 22.62 2.93 0.67
CA GLN A 245 22.62 3.91 -0.42
C GLN A 245 23.30 3.25 -1.63
N ILE A 246 22.59 3.19 -2.76
CA ILE A 246 23.14 2.84 -4.06
C ILE A 246 23.84 4.08 -4.63
#